data_AF-A0A6V7F2C3-F1
#
_entry.id   AF-A0A6V7F2C3-F1
#
_cell.length_a   1.000
_cell.length_b   1.000
_cell.length_c   1.000
_cell.angle_alpha   90.00
_cell.angle_beta   90.00
_cell.angle_gamma   90.00
#
_symmetry.space_group_name_H-M   'P 1'
#
loop_
_entity.id
_entity.type
_entity.pdbx_description
1 polymer ?
#
loop_
_entity_poly.entity_id
_entity_poly.type
_entity_poly.pdbx_seq_one_letter_code
_entity_poly.pdbx_strand_id
1 'polypeptide(L)'
;MLRKRRLDNILDALTVTSRLFSEYELSCYWDDYLASIATQAPTPKNPLLESVAFGRFVIETLPADDPHVTLVEYDVTRNGVAAAAAAASRYTLHESPERGLLLLHPASQIVGFMVNVAGLVKAVTSGMTRNAVLDAIVKGPERILFFKNWKRGGVGTLKLGSAVEKSLGLFDGRYSHAELLNRHPHLSTLVASLLTAGVLAPCIPDAMHEG
;
A
#
# COMPACT_ATOMS: atom_id res chain seq x y z
N MET A 1 -0.73 1.35 -30.88
CA MET A 1 -0.69 0.09 -30.09
C MET A 1 0.18 0.18 -28.84
N LEU A 2 1.42 0.69 -28.90
CA LEU A 2 2.30 0.85 -27.73
C LEU A 2 1.73 1.79 -26.64
N ARG A 3 1.09 2.90 -27.02
CA ARG A 3 0.45 3.87 -26.09
C ARG A 3 -0.65 3.21 -25.25
N LYS A 4 -1.66 2.63 -25.91
CA LYS A 4 -2.79 1.95 -25.25
C LYS A 4 -2.29 0.83 -24.33
N ARG A 5 -1.36 0.00 -24.81
CA ARG A 5 -0.77 -1.07 -24.00
C ARG A 5 -0.04 -0.57 -22.75
N ARG A 6 0.62 0.60 -22.80
CA ARG A 6 1.26 1.21 -21.62
C ARG A 6 0.23 1.71 -20.62
N LEU A 7 -0.84 2.35 -21.09
CA LEU A 7 -1.97 2.75 -20.25
C LEU A 7 -2.64 1.53 -19.60
N ASP A 8 -2.94 0.48 -20.37
CA ASP A 8 -3.53 -0.76 -19.86
C ASP A 8 -2.66 -1.37 -18.75
N ASN A 9 -1.34 -1.46 -18.97
CA ASN A 9 -0.40 -1.99 -17.96
C ASN A 9 -0.39 -1.21 -16.64
N ILE A 10 -0.55 0.12 -16.68
CA ILE A 10 -0.59 0.92 -15.44
C ILE A 10 -1.96 0.85 -14.77
N LEU A 11 -3.04 0.72 -15.56
CA LEU A 11 -4.40 0.57 -15.05
C LEU A 11 -4.60 -0.79 -14.37
N ASP A 12 -3.91 -1.84 -14.82
CA ASP A 12 -3.84 -3.12 -14.12
C ASP A 12 -3.24 -2.98 -12.70
N ALA A 13 -2.33 -2.01 -12.51
CA ALA A 13 -1.78 -1.70 -11.19
C ALA A 13 -2.68 -0.76 -10.36
N LEU A 14 -3.51 0.06 -11.01
CA LEU A 14 -4.47 1.00 -10.39
C LEU A 14 -5.88 0.41 -10.32
N THR A 15 -6.01 -0.63 -9.49
CA THR A 15 -7.21 -1.49 -9.43
C THR A 15 -8.49 -0.77 -8.97
N VAL A 16 -8.36 0.35 -8.26
CA VAL A 16 -9.48 1.17 -7.81
C VAL A 16 -9.71 2.29 -8.82
N THR A 17 -8.67 3.08 -9.14
CA THR A 17 -8.76 4.23 -10.05
C THR A 17 -9.33 3.87 -11.42
N SER A 18 -8.92 2.74 -11.99
CA SER A 18 -9.41 2.25 -13.30
C SER A 18 -10.94 2.02 -13.35
N ARG A 19 -11.60 1.95 -12.19
CA ARG A 19 -13.04 1.76 -12.05
C ARG A 19 -13.80 3.02 -11.65
N LEU A 20 -13.09 4.09 -11.27
CA LEU A 20 -13.70 5.37 -10.87
C LEU A 20 -13.99 6.26 -12.08
N PHE A 21 -13.17 6.13 -13.11
CA PHE A 21 -13.20 6.97 -14.30
C PHE A 21 -13.57 6.13 -15.52
N SER A 22 -14.22 6.75 -16.50
CA SER A 22 -14.46 6.15 -17.80
C SER A 22 -13.15 5.97 -18.59
N GLU A 23 -13.15 5.07 -19.58
CA GLU A 23 -11.99 4.88 -20.48
C GLU A 23 -11.61 6.21 -21.18
N TYR A 24 -12.60 7.05 -21.49
CA TYR A 24 -12.37 8.37 -22.08
C TYR A 24 -11.64 9.31 -21.11
N GLU A 25 -12.14 9.46 -19.87
CA GLU A 25 -11.49 10.29 -18.84
C GLU A 25 -10.04 9.82 -18.58
N LEU A 26 -9.81 8.51 -18.44
CA LEU A 26 -8.48 7.94 -18.24
C LEU A 26 -7.55 8.20 -19.43
N SER A 27 -8.07 8.13 -20.67
CA SER A 27 -7.28 8.46 -21.85
C SER A 27 -6.91 9.95 -21.90
N CYS A 28 -7.82 10.85 -21.51
CA CYS A 28 -7.53 12.28 -21.42
C CYS A 28 -6.44 12.58 -20.38
N TYR A 29 -6.60 12.07 -19.14
CA TYR A 29 -5.57 12.21 -18.12
C TYR A 29 -4.23 11.64 -18.56
N TRP A 30 -4.23 10.52 -19.29
CA TRP A 30 -3.02 9.92 -19.81
C TRP A 30 -2.30 10.79 -20.83
N ASP A 31 -3.04 11.45 -21.73
CA ASP A 31 -2.45 12.34 -22.72
C ASP A 31 -1.86 13.60 -22.06
N ASP A 32 -2.57 14.18 -21.10
CA ASP A 32 -2.08 15.33 -20.34
C ASP A 32 -0.87 14.96 -19.49
N TYR A 33 -0.87 13.78 -18.88
CA TYR A 33 0.28 13.24 -18.15
C TYR A 33 1.50 13.09 -19.06
N LEU A 34 1.34 12.45 -20.22
CA LEU A 34 2.44 12.28 -21.18
C LEU A 34 2.98 13.61 -21.69
N ALA A 35 2.11 14.60 -21.91
CA ALA A 35 2.51 15.96 -22.26
C ALA A 35 3.32 16.63 -21.13
N SER A 36 2.88 16.48 -19.88
CA SER A 36 3.54 17.08 -18.70
C SER A 36 4.96 16.57 -18.45
N ILE A 37 5.24 15.32 -18.84
CA ILE A 37 6.54 14.67 -18.65
C ILE A 37 7.40 14.63 -19.91
N ALA A 38 6.92 15.12 -21.05
CA ALA A 38 7.60 15.01 -22.35
C ALA A 38 8.99 15.66 -22.36
N THR A 39 9.23 16.63 -21.46
CA THR A 39 10.49 17.36 -21.31
C THR A 39 11.30 16.93 -20.08
N GLN A 40 10.82 15.97 -19.29
CA GLN A 40 11.45 15.52 -18.06
C GLN A 40 12.34 14.29 -18.30
N ALA A 41 13.45 14.18 -17.56
CA ALA A 41 14.37 13.03 -17.59
C ALA A 41 13.63 11.70 -17.24
N PRO A 42 14.19 10.53 -17.57
CA PRO A 42 13.43 9.39 -18.06
C PRO A 42 12.28 8.96 -17.14
N THR A 43 11.07 8.93 -17.68
CA THR A 43 9.89 8.34 -17.04
C THR A 43 10.21 6.92 -16.61
N PRO A 44 9.82 6.48 -15.40
CA PRO A 44 9.97 5.09 -15.00
C PRO A 44 9.28 4.19 -16.04
N LYS A 45 10.03 3.35 -16.75
CA LYS A 45 9.45 2.33 -17.66
C LYS A 45 8.85 1.14 -16.90
N ASN A 46 8.93 1.17 -15.57
CA ASN A 46 8.33 0.18 -14.69
C ASN A 46 6.85 0.55 -14.48
N PRO A 47 5.88 -0.29 -14.89
CA PRO A 47 4.45 -0.01 -14.76
C PRO A 47 4.02 0.34 -13.34
N LEU A 48 4.68 -0.23 -12.32
CA LEU A 48 4.35 0.05 -10.92
C LEU A 48 4.75 1.48 -10.52
N LEU A 49 5.97 1.90 -10.82
CA LEU A 49 6.43 3.26 -10.52
C LEU A 49 5.68 4.30 -11.36
N GLU A 50 5.40 3.95 -12.61
CA GLU A 50 4.62 4.81 -13.50
C GLU A 50 3.18 4.98 -13.02
N SER A 51 2.55 3.91 -12.50
CA SER A 51 1.21 3.99 -11.92
C SER A 51 1.14 4.96 -10.73
N VAL A 52 2.19 5.03 -9.91
CA VAL A 52 2.30 5.98 -8.79
C VAL A 52 2.40 7.41 -9.32
N ALA A 53 3.25 7.64 -10.33
CA ALA A 53 3.42 8.96 -10.92
C ALA A 53 2.15 9.44 -11.63
N PHE A 54 1.51 8.57 -12.41
CA PHE A 54 0.25 8.86 -13.08
C PHE A 54 -0.89 9.12 -12.09
N GLY A 55 -1.03 8.30 -11.03
CA GLY A 55 -2.04 8.52 -10.01
C GLY A 55 -1.86 9.85 -9.27
N ARG A 56 -0.62 10.28 -8.99
CA ARG A 56 -0.33 11.61 -8.44
C ARG A 56 -0.74 12.73 -9.39
N PHE A 57 -0.43 12.60 -10.67
CA PHE A 57 -0.86 13.56 -11.69
C PHE A 57 -2.40 13.68 -11.72
N VAL A 58 -3.13 12.56 -11.64
CA VAL A 58 -4.60 12.57 -11.57
C VAL A 58 -5.09 13.31 -10.32
N ILE A 59 -4.50 13.05 -9.14
CA ILE A 59 -4.84 13.76 -7.90
C ILE A 59 -4.62 15.28 -8.05
N GLU A 60 -3.50 15.69 -8.62
CA GLU A 60 -3.16 17.11 -8.81
C GLU A 60 -4.07 17.81 -9.83
N THR A 61 -4.69 17.06 -10.72
CA THR A 61 -5.61 17.57 -11.75
C THR A 61 -7.05 17.71 -11.23
N LEU A 62 -7.44 16.90 -10.25
CA LEU A 62 -8.79 16.92 -9.69
C LEU A 62 -8.99 18.11 -8.74
N PRO A 63 -10.24 18.59 -8.56
CA PRO A 63 -10.59 19.52 -7.50
C PRO A 63 -10.17 18.97 -6.13
N ALA A 64 -9.71 19.85 -5.24
CA ALA A 64 -9.22 19.44 -3.91
C ALA A 64 -10.29 18.77 -3.03
N ASP A 65 -11.56 19.05 -3.28
CA ASP A 65 -12.72 18.46 -2.61
C ASP A 65 -13.31 17.26 -3.36
N ASP A 66 -12.68 16.82 -4.46
CA ASP A 66 -13.17 15.70 -5.24
C ASP A 66 -13.06 14.38 -4.45
N PRO A 67 -14.18 13.68 -4.22
CA PRO A 67 -14.20 12.45 -3.44
C PRO A 67 -13.35 11.30 -4.02
N HIS A 68 -13.05 11.31 -5.32
CA HIS A 68 -12.22 10.29 -5.95
C HIS A 68 -10.76 10.41 -5.54
N VAL A 69 -10.29 11.60 -5.12
CA VAL A 69 -8.89 11.84 -4.70
C VAL A 69 -8.45 10.81 -3.67
N THR A 70 -9.24 10.57 -2.62
CA THR A 70 -8.92 9.59 -1.58
C THR A 70 -8.75 8.16 -2.13
N LEU A 71 -9.56 7.77 -3.13
CA LEU A 71 -9.48 6.43 -3.71
C LEU A 71 -8.29 6.30 -4.67
N VAL A 72 -7.91 7.37 -5.36
CA VAL A 72 -6.67 7.40 -6.15
C VAL A 72 -5.45 7.39 -5.22
N GLU A 73 -5.47 8.15 -4.13
CA GLU A 73 -4.44 8.15 -3.09
C GLU A 73 -4.22 6.75 -2.52
N TYR A 74 -5.29 5.98 -2.30
CA TYR A 74 -5.18 4.58 -1.85
C TYR A 74 -4.34 3.73 -2.81
N ASP A 75 -4.61 3.77 -4.12
CA ASP A 75 -3.83 3.02 -5.11
C ASP A 75 -2.38 3.54 -5.20
N VAL A 76 -2.18 4.86 -5.15
CA VAL A 76 -0.85 5.50 -5.16
C VAL A 76 -0.03 5.06 -3.95
N THR A 77 -0.60 5.07 -2.75
CA THR A 77 0.08 4.60 -1.53
C THR A 77 0.39 3.11 -1.63
N ARG A 78 -0.59 2.29 -2.02
CA ARG A 78 -0.41 0.83 -2.16
C ARG A 78 0.74 0.51 -3.13
N ASN A 79 0.76 1.14 -4.29
CA ASN A 79 1.78 0.89 -5.31
C ASN A 79 3.14 1.49 -4.91
N GLY A 80 3.15 2.61 -4.17
CA GLY A 80 4.35 3.17 -3.56
C GLY A 80 5.00 2.21 -2.55
N VAL A 81 4.20 1.60 -1.67
CA VAL A 81 4.68 0.55 -0.74
C VAL A 81 5.20 -0.66 -1.50
N ALA A 82 4.52 -1.09 -2.57
CA ALA A 82 4.99 -2.20 -3.40
C ALA A 82 6.35 -1.91 -4.04
N ALA A 83 6.53 -0.70 -4.59
CA ALA A 83 7.77 -0.28 -5.22
C ALA A 83 8.92 -0.16 -4.20
N ALA A 84 8.66 0.45 -3.05
CA ALA A 84 9.63 0.55 -1.96
C ALA A 84 10.01 -0.83 -1.41
N ALA A 85 9.05 -1.75 -1.31
CA ALA A 85 9.32 -3.13 -0.88
C ALA A 85 10.20 -3.90 -1.87
N ALA A 86 10.03 -3.67 -3.18
CA ALA A 86 10.90 -4.27 -4.19
C ALA A 86 12.34 -3.73 -4.12
N ALA A 87 12.53 -2.48 -3.72
CA ALA A 87 13.85 -1.88 -3.57
C ALA A 87 14.57 -2.28 -2.27
N ALA A 88 13.83 -2.57 -1.20
CA ALA A 88 14.36 -2.86 0.12
C ALA A 88 14.68 -4.36 0.31
N SER A 89 15.74 -4.86 -0.30
CA SER A 89 16.28 -6.20 -0.04
C SER A 89 17.44 -6.10 0.97
N ARG A 90 17.16 -6.22 2.28
CA ARG A 90 18.18 -6.20 3.35
C ARG A 90 17.94 -7.21 4.49
N TYR A 91 16.94 -8.07 4.32
CA TYR A 91 16.54 -9.02 5.36
C TYR A 91 16.23 -10.36 4.73
N THR A 92 16.84 -11.40 5.28
CA THR A 92 16.52 -12.77 4.97
C THR A 92 15.44 -13.25 5.95
N LEU A 93 14.36 -13.80 5.38
CA LEU A 93 13.28 -14.40 6.18
C LEU A 93 13.82 -15.60 6.95
N HIS A 94 13.54 -15.66 8.25
CA HIS A 94 13.89 -16.80 9.07
C HIS A 94 12.70 -17.74 9.20
N GLU A 95 12.91 -19.05 9.09
CA GLU A 95 11.79 -20.01 9.14
C GLU A 95 11.21 -20.16 10.55
N SER A 96 12.02 -19.94 11.60
CA SER A 96 11.56 -20.04 12.99
C SER A 96 11.23 -18.65 13.57
N PRO A 97 9.98 -18.42 14.02
CA PRO A 97 9.59 -17.17 14.66
C PRO A 97 10.25 -16.93 16.02
N GLU A 98 10.80 -17.97 16.66
CA GLU A 98 11.41 -17.85 17.99
C GLU A 98 12.83 -17.29 17.97
N ARG A 99 13.53 -17.38 16.84
CA ARG A 99 14.94 -16.99 16.72
C ARG A 99 15.18 -15.73 15.88
N GLY A 100 14.24 -15.38 15.00
CA GLY A 100 14.32 -14.16 14.20
C GLY A 100 13.86 -12.92 14.97
N LEU A 101 14.43 -11.77 14.61
CA LEU A 101 13.95 -10.47 15.05
C LEU A 101 12.60 -10.20 14.40
N LEU A 102 11.61 -9.81 15.20
CA LEU A 102 10.25 -9.59 14.71
C LEU A 102 10.16 -8.21 14.04
N LEU A 103 9.88 -8.21 12.74
CA LEU A 103 9.98 -7.01 11.91
C LEU A 103 8.70 -6.74 11.11
N LEU A 104 8.22 -5.50 11.17
CA LEU A 104 7.36 -4.90 10.15
C LEU A 104 8.24 -4.42 8.99
N HIS A 105 7.89 -4.76 7.75
CA HIS A 105 8.69 -4.40 6.59
C HIS A 105 8.92 -2.86 6.52
N PRO A 106 10.15 -2.35 6.30
CA PRO A 106 10.45 -0.91 6.32
C PRO A 106 9.67 -0.06 5.32
N ALA A 107 9.31 -0.64 4.17
CA ALA A 107 8.44 -0.01 3.18
C ALA A 107 6.98 0.20 3.65
N SER A 108 6.56 -0.36 4.78
CA SER A 108 5.18 -0.24 5.26
C SER A 108 4.87 1.19 5.67
N GLN A 109 3.64 1.64 5.43
CA GLN A 109 3.20 3.01 5.67
C GLN A 109 1.84 3.03 6.36
N ILE A 110 1.66 3.96 7.31
CA ILE A 110 0.37 4.24 7.91
C ILE A 110 -0.15 5.55 7.31
N VAL A 111 -1.32 5.51 6.69
CA VAL A 111 -1.96 6.68 6.09
C VAL A 111 -3.33 6.88 6.71
N GLY A 112 -3.65 8.15 6.99
CA GLY A 112 -4.96 8.57 7.46
C GLY A 112 -5.82 9.05 6.29
N PHE A 113 -7.07 8.60 6.26
CA PHE A 113 -8.10 9.01 5.32
C PHE A 113 -9.27 9.62 6.09
N MET A 114 -9.94 10.62 5.53
CA MET A 114 -11.10 11.26 6.16
C MET A 114 -12.43 10.57 5.82
N VAL A 115 -12.37 9.39 5.20
CA VAL A 115 -13.51 8.56 4.82
C VAL A 115 -13.20 7.09 5.13
N ASN A 116 -14.24 6.25 5.18
CA ASN A 116 -14.10 4.79 5.26
C ASN A 116 -13.60 4.19 3.93
N VAL A 117 -12.34 4.45 3.61
CA VAL A 117 -11.70 4.04 2.35
C VAL A 117 -11.67 2.52 2.21
N ALA A 118 -11.51 1.76 3.30
CA ALA A 118 -11.49 0.30 3.24
C ALA A 118 -12.84 -0.27 2.74
N GLY A 119 -13.94 0.29 3.22
CA GLY A 119 -15.29 -0.04 2.76
C GLY A 119 -15.51 0.35 1.29
N LEU A 120 -15.07 1.55 0.91
CA LEU A 120 -15.23 2.07 -0.45
C LEU A 120 -14.42 1.27 -1.48
N VAL A 121 -13.15 0.96 -1.17
CA VAL A 121 -12.30 0.11 -2.03
C VAL A 121 -12.95 -1.26 -2.25
N LYS A 122 -13.51 -1.86 -1.19
CA LYS A 122 -14.26 -3.13 -1.32
C LYS A 122 -15.47 -2.97 -2.24
N ALA A 123 -16.23 -1.89 -2.11
CA ALA A 123 -17.41 -1.64 -2.94
C ALA A 123 -17.05 -1.45 -4.43
N VAL A 124 -16.04 -0.62 -4.72
CA VAL A 124 -15.52 -0.37 -6.09
C VAL A 124 -15.02 -1.67 -6.72
N THR A 125 -14.20 -2.44 -5.99
CA THR A 125 -13.63 -3.70 -6.49
C THR A 125 -14.68 -4.80 -6.63
N SER A 126 -15.80 -4.71 -5.90
CA SER A 126 -16.96 -5.60 -6.04
C SER A 126 -17.93 -5.18 -7.16
N GLY A 127 -17.64 -4.11 -7.91
CA GLY A 127 -18.42 -3.70 -9.08
C GLY A 127 -19.52 -2.68 -8.80
N MET A 128 -19.46 -1.97 -7.66
CA MET A 128 -20.35 -0.83 -7.42
C MET A 128 -20.13 0.25 -8.50
N THR A 129 -21.21 0.87 -8.98
CA THR A 129 -21.15 1.93 -9.99
C THR A 129 -20.51 3.20 -9.40
N ARG A 130 -19.90 4.02 -10.25
CA ARG A 130 -19.29 5.31 -9.85
C ARG A 130 -20.20 6.15 -8.97
N ASN A 131 -21.44 6.37 -9.40
CA ASN A 131 -22.40 7.19 -8.65
C ASN A 131 -22.74 6.58 -7.28
N ALA A 132 -22.92 5.26 -7.21
CA ALA A 132 -23.19 4.60 -5.93
C ALA A 132 -21.98 4.62 -4.97
N VAL A 133 -20.75 4.64 -5.50
CA VAL A 133 -19.53 4.82 -4.69
C VAL A 133 -19.53 6.19 -4.04
N LEU A 134 -19.91 7.24 -4.77
CA LEU A 134 -20.01 8.61 -4.25
C LEU A 134 -21.08 8.72 -3.15
N ASP A 135 -22.23 8.11 -3.36
CA ASP A 135 -23.32 8.09 -2.37
C ASP A 135 -22.96 7.30 -1.10
N ALA A 136 -22.05 6.32 -1.22
CA ALA A 136 -21.60 5.49 -0.12
C ALA A 136 -20.48 6.13 0.72
N ILE A 137 -20.01 7.34 0.38
CA ILE A 137 -18.93 8.00 1.10
C ILE A 137 -19.40 8.42 2.49
N VAL A 138 -18.97 7.62 3.47
CA VAL A 138 -19.12 7.96 4.89
C VAL A 138 -17.88 8.68 5.36
N LYS A 139 -18.04 9.95 5.74
CA LYS A 139 -16.99 10.77 6.37
C LYS A 139 -16.65 10.20 7.75
N GLY A 140 -15.37 10.13 8.06
CA GLY A 140 -14.86 9.68 9.34
C GLY A 140 -13.38 9.30 9.22
N PRO A 141 -12.54 9.63 10.21
CA PRO A 141 -11.13 9.32 10.15
C PRO A 141 -10.92 7.80 10.17
N GLU A 142 -10.22 7.29 9.16
CA GLU A 142 -9.75 5.92 9.07
C GLU A 142 -8.23 5.93 8.94
N ARG A 143 -7.54 5.04 9.64
CA ARG A 143 -6.09 4.85 9.49
C ARG A 143 -5.85 3.45 8.95
N ILE A 144 -5.08 3.37 7.86
CA ILE A 144 -4.75 2.11 7.20
C ILE A 144 -3.24 1.92 7.22
N LEU A 145 -2.81 0.74 7.68
CA LEU A 145 -1.48 0.23 7.44
C LEU A 145 -1.45 -0.43 6.06
N PHE A 146 -0.61 0.09 5.17
CA PHE A 146 -0.18 -0.56 3.94
C PHE A 146 1.13 -1.28 4.23
N PHE A 147 1.17 -2.60 4.04
CA PHE A 147 2.33 -3.41 4.39
C PHE A 147 2.71 -4.37 3.27
N LYS A 148 4.01 -4.58 3.10
CA LYS A 148 4.51 -5.70 2.29
C LYS A 148 4.07 -7.00 2.97
N ASN A 149 3.25 -7.79 2.28
CA ASN A 149 2.83 -9.07 2.82
C ASN A 149 3.97 -10.08 2.66
N TRP A 150 4.54 -10.51 3.78
CA TRP A 150 5.65 -11.46 3.83
C TRP A 150 5.25 -12.88 3.43
N LYS A 151 3.96 -13.24 3.54
CA LYS A 151 3.46 -14.60 3.23
C LYS A 151 2.94 -14.74 1.81
N ARG A 152 2.12 -13.78 1.36
CA ARG A 152 1.38 -13.88 0.09
C ARG A 152 2.06 -13.15 -1.07
N GLY A 153 3.13 -12.40 -0.80
CA GLY A 153 3.65 -11.44 -1.76
C GLY A 153 2.74 -10.21 -1.91
N GLY A 154 3.20 -9.21 -2.66
CA GLY A 154 2.45 -7.96 -2.86
C GLY A 154 2.23 -7.12 -1.59
N VAL A 155 1.19 -6.29 -1.61
CA VAL A 155 0.85 -5.35 -0.52
C VAL A 155 -0.51 -5.72 0.06
N GLY A 156 -0.54 -5.87 1.38
CA GLY A 156 -1.77 -5.99 2.17
C GLY A 156 -2.15 -4.66 2.81
N THR A 157 -3.41 -4.55 3.23
CA THR A 157 -3.92 -3.41 4.00
C THR A 157 -4.60 -3.88 5.28
N LEU A 158 -4.45 -3.10 6.34
CA LEU A 158 -5.07 -3.35 7.64
C LEU A 158 -5.62 -2.04 8.22
N LYS A 159 -6.92 -2.02 8.51
CA LYS A 159 -7.53 -0.93 9.28
C LYS A 159 -7.00 -0.95 10.71
N LEU A 160 -6.50 0.18 11.18
CA LEU A 160 -5.91 0.30 12.51
C LEU A 160 -6.90 0.87 13.53
N GLY A 161 -6.94 0.22 14.68
CA GLY A 161 -7.40 0.83 15.93
C GLY A 161 -6.23 1.47 16.67
N SER A 162 -6.52 2.43 17.55
CA SER A 162 -5.51 3.20 18.29
C SER A 162 -4.54 2.33 19.12
N ALA A 163 -5.02 1.22 19.69
CA ALA A 163 -4.18 0.29 20.45
C ALA A 163 -3.18 -0.45 19.56
N VAL A 164 -3.63 -0.96 18.41
CA VAL A 164 -2.78 -1.70 17.46
C VAL A 164 -1.70 -0.78 16.91
N GLU A 165 -2.06 0.44 16.53
CA GLU A 165 -1.12 1.42 15.98
C GLU A 165 0.02 1.73 16.94
N LYS A 166 -0.29 1.96 18.23
CA LYS A 166 0.74 2.19 19.26
C LYS A 166 1.68 1.00 19.40
N SER A 167 1.17 -0.22 19.29
CA SER A 167 1.97 -1.43 19.37
C SER A 167 2.88 -1.65 18.16
N LEU A 168 2.56 -1.09 16.98
CA LEU A 168 3.36 -1.29 15.77
C LEU A 168 4.80 -0.78 15.91
N GLY A 169 5.01 0.28 16.71
CA GLY A 169 6.34 0.83 16.98
C GLY A 169 7.28 -0.12 17.76
N LEU A 170 6.76 -1.22 18.30
CA LEU A 170 7.55 -2.25 18.97
C LEU A 170 8.14 -3.30 17.99
N PHE A 171 7.70 -3.31 16.73
CA PHE A 171 8.09 -4.29 15.71
C PHE A 171 9.15 -3.75 14.74
N ASP A 172 10.18 -3.12 15.28
CA ASP A 172 11.26 -2.48 14.52
C ASP A 172 12.52 -3.35 14.40
N GLY A 173 12.40 -4.64 14.72
CA GLY A 173 13.51 -5.57 14.68
C GLY A 173 14.45 -5.49 15.89
N ARG A 174 14.08 -4.84 17.00
CA ARG A 174 14.89 -4.86 18.24
C ARG A 174 14.74 -6.11 19.09
N TYR A 175 13.63 -6.83 18.97
CA TYR A 175 13.32 -7.98 19.81
C TYR A 175 12.99 -9.21 18.97
N SER A 176 13.46 -10.36 19.42
CA SER A 176 12.89 -11.65 18.99
C SER A 176 11.44 -11.78 19.49
N HIS A 177 10.70 -12.73 18.92
CA HIS A 177 9.33 -13.01 19.36
C HIS A 177 9.25 -13.34 20.87
N ALA A 178 10.15 -14.19 21.36
CA ALA A 178 10.16 -14.60 22.77
C ALA A 178 10.48 -13.41 23.70
N GLU A 179 11.48 -12.60 23.38
CA GLU A 179 11.84 -11.43 24.17
C GLU A 179 10.72 -10.39 24.22
N LEU A 180 10.05 -10.17 23.09
CA LEU A 180 8.93 -9.25 23.02
C LEU A 180 7.77 -9.72 23.92
N LEU A 181 7.40 -10.99 23.86
CA LEU A 181 6.30 -11.52 24.67
C LEU A 181 6.64 -11.61 26.16
N ASN A 182 7.92 -11.83 26.51
CA ASN A 182 8.36 -11.75 27.90
C ASN A 182 8.20 -10.32 28.47
N ARG A 183 8.45 -9.29 27.65
CA ARG A 183 8.30 -7.88 28.06
C ARG A 183 6.86 -7.38 27.98
N HIS A 184 6.09 -7.89 27.01
CA HIS A 184 4.75 -7.43 26.69
C HIS A 184 3.79 -8.62 26.47
N PRO A 185 3.50 -9.42 27.51
CA PRO A 185 2.73 -10.66 27.37
C PRO A 185 1.30 -10.45 26.86
N HIS A 186 0.72 -9.27 27.12
CA HIS A 186 -0.59 -8.87 26.62
C HIS A 186 -0.66 -8.73 25.09
N LEU A 187 0.49 -8.65 24.39
CA LEU A 187 0.53 -8.56 22.93
C LEU A 187 0.50 -9.91 22.22
N SER A 188 0.54 -11.04 22.95
CA SER A 188 0.60 -12.40 22.37
C SER A 188 -0.42 -12.64 21.25
N THR A 189 -1.68 -12.30 21.48
CA THR A 189 -2.76 -12.47 20.49
C THR A 189 -2.57 -11.54 19.27
N LEU A 190 -2.13 -10.31 19.51
CA LEU A 190 -1.86 -9.35 18.44
C LEU A 190 -0.71 -9.83 17.56
N VAL A 191 0.41 -10.23 18.18
CA VAL A 191 1.59 -10.73 17.48
C VAL A 191 1.25 -11.94 16.63
N ALA A 192 0.53 -12.92 17.19
CA ALA A 192 0.07 -14.09 16.46
C ALA A 192 -0.82 -13.71 15.26
N SER A 193 -1.73 -12.75 15.43
CA SER A 193 -2.60 -12.27 14.35
C SER A 193 -1.80 -11.58 13.23
N LEU A 194 -0.84 -10.72 13.58
CA LEU A 194 -0.02 -9.98 12.62
C LEU A 194 0.95 -10.90 11.85
N LEU A 195 1.54 -11.89 12.54
CA LEU A 195 2.31 -12.96 11.90
C LEU A 195 1.42 -13.79 10.96
N THR A 196 0.20 -14.13 11.39
CA THR A 196 -0.75 -14.89 10.57
C THR A 196 -1.11 -14.13 9.30
N ALA A 197 -1.40 -12.83 9.41
CA ALA A 197 -1.71 -11.95 8.30
C ALA A 197 -0.51 -11.65 7.38
N GLY A 198 0.72 -11.98 7.79
CA GLY A 198 1.95 -11.67 7.05
C GLY A 198 2.36 -10.21 7.13
N VAL A 199 1.88 -9.47 8.15
CA VAL A 199 2.30 -8.10 8.48
C VAL A 199 3.69 -8.10 9.09
N LEU A 200 3.93 -9.06 9.99
CA LEU A 200 5.21 -9.28 10.63
C LEU A 200 5.87 -10.52 10.06
N ALA A 201 7.20 -10.53 10.07
CA ALA A 201 8.00 -11.71 9.85
C ALA A 201 9.17 -11.77 10.83
N PRO A 202 9.58 -12.97 11.24
CA PRO A 202 10.88 -13.18 11.84
C PRO A 202 11.98 -13.06 10.78
N CYS A 203 12.92 -12.16 11.01
CA CYS A 203 13.99 -11.85 10.06
C CYS A 203 15.36 -11.93 10.74
N ILE A 204 16.39 -12.24 9.96
CA ILE A 204 17.80 -12.04 10.33
C ILE A 204 18.36 -10.91 9.45
N PRO A 205 19.08 -9.91 10.01
CA PRO A 205 19.78 -8.92 9.21
C PRO A 205 20.86 -9.60 8.36
N ASP A 206 20.94 -9.24 7.07
CA ASP A 206 21.89 -9.88 6.14
C ASP A 206 23.37 -9.71 6.58
N ALA A 207 23.68 -8.69 7.39
CA ALA A 207 25.01 -8.49 7.97
C ALA A 207 25.44 -9.57 8.99
N MET A 208 24.53 -10.48 9.39
CA MET A 208 24.85 -11.63 10.26
C MET A 208 25.14 -12.93 9.48
N HIS A 209 25.24 -12.88 8.15
CA HIS A 209 25.64 -14.01 7.31
C HIS A 209 27.13 -14.01 6.89
N GLU A 210 27.93 -13.08 7.40
CA GLU A 210 29.39 -13.18 7.32
C GLU A 210 29.92 -13.96 8.54
N GLY A 211 30.00 -15.29 8.40
CA GLY A 211 30.56 -16.22 9.40
C GLY A 211 30.90 -17.57 8.81
#